data_AF-A0A6L8URV2-F1
#
_entry.id   AF-A0A6L8URV2-F1
#
_cell.length_a   1.000
_cell.length_b   1.000
_cell.length_c   1.000
_cell.angle_alpha   90.00
_cell.angle_beta   90.00
_cell.angle_gamma   90.00
#
_symmetry.space_group_name_H-M   'P 1'
#
loop_
_entity.id
_entity.type
_entity.pdbx_description
1 polymer ?
#
loop_
_entity_poly.entity_id
_entity_poly.type
_entity_poly.pdbx_seq_one_letter_code
_entity_poly.pdbx_strand_id
1 'polypeptide(L)' 'MSTIMKPVIPSVIAESIERLRREGWADDDFFNFPRYDDELPEARILFHFFRNNRVTFAAAIVNSYTVYEG' A
#
# COMPACT_ATOMS: atom_id res chain seq x y z
N MET A 1 26.30 -3.33 -6.11
CA MET A 1 25.14 -2.45 -6.39
C MET A 1 23.89 -3.24 -6.12
N SER A 2 23.19 -2.95 -5.02
CA SER A 2 21.87 -3.55 -4.79
C SER A 2 20.88 -2.77 -5.64
N THR A 3 20.43 -3.37 -6.74
CA THR A 3 19.32 -2.83 -7.52
C THR A 3 18.10 -2.85 -6.59
N ILE A 4 17.70 -1.68 -6.06
CA ILE A 4 16.45 -1.58 -5.30
C ILE A 4 15.35 -1.83 -6.33
N MET A 5 14.89 -3.08 -6.42
CA MET A 5 13.75 -3.42 -7.27
C MET A 5 12.53 -2.70 -6.72
N LYS A 6 11.93 -1.84 -7.55
CA LYS A 6 10.65 -1.23 -7.20
C LYS A 6 9.61 -2.35 -7.10
N PRO A 7 8.90 -2.47 -5.97
CA PRO A 7 7.81 -3.42 -5.86
C PRO A 7 6.75 -3.12 -6.91
N VAL A 8 6.19 -4.18 -7.48
CA VAL A 8 5.06 -4.10 -8.40
C VAL A 8 3.79 -4.35 -7.61
N ILE A 9 2.84 -3.42 -7.68
CA ILE A 9 1.55 -3.53 -6.99
C ILE A 9 0.40 -3.39 -8.00
N PRO A 10 -0.76 -4.01 -7.75
CA PRO A 10 -1.95 -3.81 -8.58
C PRO A 10 -2.42 -2.35 -8.58
N SER A 11 -3.03 -1.90 -9.69
CA SER A 11 -3.59 -0.54 -9.82
C SER A 11 -4.54 -0.17 -8.69
N VAL A 12 -5.45 -1.07 -8.30
CA VAL A 12 -6.38 -0.84 -7.18
C VAL A 12 -5.66 -0.57 -5.83
N ILE A 13 -4.49 -1.16 -5.61
CA ILE A 13 -3.69 -0.92 -4.40
C ILE A 13 -3.02 0.45 -4.49
N ALA A 14 -2.46 0.79 -5.65
CA ALA A 14 -1.84 2.09 -5.89
C ALA A 14 -2.87 3.23 -5.72
N GLU A 15 -4.06 3.09 -6.30
CA GLU A 15 -5.15 4.06 -6.17
C GLU A 15 -5.60 4.25 -4.72
N SER A 16 -5.69 3.16 -3.97
CA SER A 16 -6.06 3.19 -2.55
C SER A 16 -5.01 3.91 -1.71
N ILE A 17 -3.72 3.67 -1.95
CA ILE A 17 -2.61 4.38 -1.28
C ILE A 17 -2.69 5.88 -1.58
N GLU A 18 -2.84 6.25 -2.85
CA GLU A 18 -2.89 7.66 -3.25
C GLU A 18 -4.13 8.39 -2.70
N ARG A 19 -5.28 7.70 -2.61
CA ARG A 19 -6.49 8.26 -1.98
C ARG A 19 -6.24 8.58 -0.50
N LEU A 20 -5.72 7.62 0.26
CA LEU A 20 -5.42 7.82 1.69
C LEU A 20 -4.33 8.87 1.92
N ARG A 21 -3.30 8.94 1.06
CA ARG A 21 -2.30 10.03 1.12
C ARG A 21 -2.94 11.40 0.94
N ARG A 22 -3.92 11.56 0.03
CA ARG A 22 -4.67 12.82 -0.15
C ARG A 22 -5.55 13.15 1.04
N GLU A 23 -5.99 12.15 1.79
CA GLU A 23 -6.72 12.32 3.06
C GLU A 23 -5.80 12.62 4.26
N GLY A 24 -4.48 12.59 4.06
CA GLY A 24 -3.49 13.00 5.05
C GLY A 24 -2.73 11.86 5.72
N TRP A 25 -2.87 10.62 5.24
CA TRP A 25 -2.12 9.48 5.78
C TRP A 25 -0.62 9.61 5.49
N ALA A 26 0.18 9.41 6.54
CA ALA A 26 1.63 9.31 6.49
C ALA A 26 2.08 7.85 6.37
N ASP A 27 3.35 7.64 6.03
CA ASP A 27 3.95 6.30 5.90
C ASP A 27 3.76 5.45 7.18
N ASP A 28 3.87 6.07 8.36
CA ASP A 28 3.64 5.41 9.65
C ASP A 28 2.20 4.91 9.83
N ASP A 29 1.20 5.61 9.27
CA ASP A 29 -0.20 5.16 9.28
C ASP A 29 -0.38 3.91 8.42
N PHE A 30 0.37 3.81 7.32
CA PHE A 30 0.38 2.61 6.48
C PHE A 30 1.06 1.42 7.19
N PHE A 31 2.11 1.66 7.99
CA PHE A 31 2.80 0.60 8.74
C PHE A 31 2.04 0.14 9.99
N ASN A 32 1.34 1.08 10.64
CA ASN A 32 0.54 0.85 11.84
C ASN A 32 -0.95 0.72 11.52
N PHE A 33 -1.27 0.34 10.27
CA PHE A 33 -2.61 0.28 9.72
C PHE A 33 -3.62 -0.12 10.81
N PRO A 34 -4.58 0.75 11.15
CA PRO A 34 -5.57 0.41 12.16
C PRO A 34 -6.23 -0.87 11.69
N ARG A 35 -6.38 -1.81 12.61
CA ARG A 35 -7.00 -3.13 12.39
C ARG A 35 -8.18 -2.98 11.42
N TYR A 36 -8.24 -3.87 10.42
CA TYR A 36 -9.34 -4.05 9.48
C TYR A 36 -10.54 -3.11 9.72
N ASP A 37 -10.57 -2.00 8.98
CA ASP A 37 -11.66 -1.04 9.02
C ASP A 37 -12.74 -1.47 8.02
N ASP A 38 -13.92 -1.84 8.53
CA ASP A 38 -15.03 -2.29 7.71
C ASP A 38 -15.75 -1.16 6.97
N GLU A 39 -15.61 0.08 7.45
CA GLU A 39 -16.32 1.26 6.94
C GLU A 39 -15.59 1.90 5.76
N LEU A 40 -14.28 1.69 5.64
CA LEU A 40 -13.44 2.22 4.56
C LEU A 40 -13.06 1.12 3.55
N PRO A 41 -13.67 1.10 2.34
CA PRO A 41 -13.35 0.10 1.31
C PRO A 41 -11.86 0.01 0.94
N GLU A 42 -11.16 1.14 0.87
CA GLU A 42 -9.74 1.23 0.57
C GLU A 42 -8.91 0.60 1.68
N ALA A 43 -9.25 0.89 2.94
CA ALA A 43 -8.60 0.33 4.11
C ALA A 43 -8.74 -1.21 4.12
N ARG A 44 -9.90 -1.74 3.73
CA ARG A 44 -10.17 -3.17 3.59
C ARG A 44 -9.26 -3.83 2.55
N ILE A 45 -9.21 -3.26 1.35
CA ILE A 45 -8.40 -3.77 0.23
C ILE A 45 -6.91 -3.73 0.59
N LEU A 46 -6.46 -2.61 1.17
CA LEU A 46 -5.08 -2.45 1.61
C LEU A 46 -4.73 -3.42 2.73
N PHE A 47 -5.63 -3.66 3.69
CA PHE A 47 -5.42 -4.63 4.76
C PHE A 47 -5.24 -6.05 4.21
N HIS A 48 -6.09 -6.48 3.26
CA HIS A 48 -5.96 -7.80 2.63
C HIS A 48 -4.65 -7.93 1.84
N PHE A 49 -4.25 -6.89 1.11
CA PHE A 49 -2.99 -6.90 0.38
C PHE A 49 -1.79 -6.90 1.33
N PHE A 50 -1.79 -6.04 2.35
CA PHE A 50 -0.76 -5.95 3.39
C PHE A 50 -0.57 -7.29 4.11
N ARG A 51 -1.66 -7.94 4.52
CA ARG A 51 -1.61 -9.22 5.25
C ARG A 51 -0.87 -10.30 4.45
N ASN A 52 -1.04 -10.34 3.14
CA ASN A 52 -0.45 -11.35 2.27
C ASN A 52 0.90 -10.91 1.67
N ASN A 53 1.18 -9.61 1.57
CA ASN A 53 2.33 -9.05 0.84
C ASN A 53 3.08 -8.01 1.67
N ARG A 54 3.21 -8.21 2.99
CA ARG A 54 3.74 -7.21 3.94
C ARG A 54 5.05 -6.55 3.51
N VAL A 55 6.01 -7.35 3.01
CA VAL A 55 7.31 -6.83 2.57
C VAL A 55 7.18 -5.97 1.31
N THR A 56 6.44 -6.44 0.31
CA THR A 56 6.15 -5.68 -0.92
C THR A 56 5.41 -4.39 -0.61
N PHE A 57 4.42 -4.45 0.28
CA PHE A 57 3.66 -3.30 0.71
C PHE A 57 4.54 -2.27 1.41
N ALA A 58 5.34 -2.69 2.39
CA ALA A 58 6.24 -1.78 3.08
C ALA A 58 7.27 -1.17 2.14
N ALA A 59 7.82 -1.96 1.22
CA ALA A 59 8.72 -1.46 0.19
C ALA A 59 8.04 -0.44 -0.73
N ALA A 60 6.76 -0.61 -1.05
CA ALA A 60 5.99 0.29 -1.90
C ALA A 60 5.78 1.64 -1.21
N ILE A 61 5.45 1.63 0.08
CA ILE A 61 5.29 2.84 0.88
C ILE A 61 6.61 3.63 0.97
N VAL A 62 7.75 2.97 1.19
CA VAL A 62 9.06 3.64 1.43
C VAL A 62 9.80 4.03 0.14
N ASN A 63 9.85 3.13 -0.86
CA ASN A 63 10.83 3.20 -1.97
C ASN A 63 10.21 3.48 -3.33
N SER A 64 8.94 3.92 -3.36
CA SER A 64 8.11 4.00 -4.58
C SER A 64 7.78 2.64 -5.19
N TYR A 65 6.77 2.57 -6.06
CA TYR A 65 6.30 1.33 -6.69
C TYR A 65 6.05 1.50 -8.19
N THR A 66 5.93 0.37 -8.88
CA THR A 66 5.41 0.28 -10.25
C THR A 66 4.01 -0.29 -10.20
N VAL A 67 3.11 0.22 -11.04
CA VAL A 67 1.73 -0.25 -11.13
C VAL A 67 1.60 -1.31 -12.22
N TYR A 68 0.89 -2.39 -11.94
CA TYR A 68 0.47 -3.38 -12.92
C TYR A 68 -1.04 -3.28 -13.16
N GLU A 69 -1.40 -3.10 -14.44
CA GLU A 69 -2.77 -3.14 -14.97
C GLU A 69 -3.08 -4.61 -15.30
N GLY A 70 -3.62 -5.34 -14.33
CA GLY A 70 -4.03 -6.74 -14.47
C GLY A 70 -5.50 -6.89 -14.77
#